data_AF-A0A268KB39-F1
#
_entry.id   AF-A0A268KB39-F1
#
_cell.length_a   1.000
_cell.length_b   1.000
_cell.length_c   1.000
_cell.angle_alpha   90.00
_cell.angle_beta   90.00
_cell.angle_gamma   90.00
#
_symmetry.space_group_name_H-M   'P 1'
#
loop_
_entity.id
_entity.type
_entity.pdbx_description
1 polymer ?
#
loop_
_entity_poly.entity_id
_entity_poly.type
_entity_poly.pdbx_seq_one_letter_code
_entity_poly.pdbx_strand_id
1 'polypeptide(L)'
;MRLERLTVNKIKIFLTSDDLMERGLSKDDIWKDSIKWHQLFHDMLEEASEEFDVEIQGSVAVEIFALQTQGMIMIITVDENIEEEEEVLFDGFVEMQVRVEGCENLLYQFDSIEDIIDLSHRLTPLQVSGGSLFSYNNRYYLLINNLDPSLVEKIAAYLSEYGNPSIISTHVLAEYGNQIIKDNAVETILKYFK
;
A
#
# COMPACT_ATOMS: atom_id res chain seq x y z
N MET A 1 -4.75 -13.49 3.67
CA MET A 1 -5.20 -12.14 4.09
C MET A 1 -4.59 -11.74 5.43
N ARG A 2 -4.25 -10.46 5.63
CA ARG A 2 -3.81 -9.89 6.92
C ARG A 2 -4.59 -8.61 7.23
N LEU A 3 -5.08 -8.49 8.46
CA LEU A 3 -5.78 -7.32 8.98
C LEU A 3 -4.86 -6.55 9.95
N GLU A 4 -4.85 -5.23 9.85
CA GLU A 4 -4.07 -4.32 10.70
C GLU A 4 -4.95 -3.12 11.09
N ARG A 5 -5.19 -2.92 12.39
CA ARG A 5 -5.92 -1.75 12.89
C ARG A 5 -5.01 -0.53 12.90
N LEU A 6 -5.33 0.51 12.11
CA LEU A 6 -4.58 1.76 12.08
C LEU A 6 -5.07 2.75 13.16
N THR A 7 -6.39 2.88 13.32
CA THR A 7 -7.03 3.72 14.35
C THR A 7 -8.33 3.07 14.85
N VAL A 8 -9.10 3.77 15.69
CA VAL A 8 -10.42 3.28 16.14
C VAL A 8 -11.35 3.05 14.95
N ASN A 9 -11.29 3.94 13.97
CA ASN A 9 -12.18 4.01 12.79
C ASN A 9 -11.48 3.70 11.45
N LYS A 10 -10.19 3.31 11.46
CA LYS A 10 -9.46 2.93 10.25
C LYS A 10 -8.87 1.55 10.36
N ILE A 11 -9.23 0.71 9.39
CA ILE A 11 -8.78 -0.67 9.26
C ILE A 11 -7.99 -0.79 7.97
N LYS A 12 -6.80 -1.38 8.05
CA LYS A 12 -5.97 -1.67 6.90
C LYS A 12 -6.00 -3.17 6.66
N ILE A 13 -6.30 -3.52 5.43
CA ILE A 13 -6.40 -4.88 4.95
C ILE A 13 -5.33 -5.09 3.90
N PHE A 14 -4.52 -6.12 4.08
CA PHE A 14 -3.55 -6.57 3.09
C PHE A 14 -4.04 -7.87 2.45
N LEU A 15 -4.34 -7.80 1.16
CA LEU A 15 -4.66 -8.92 0.30
C LEU A 15 -3.43 -9.26 -0.54
N THR A 16 -2.95 -10.50 -0.44
CA THR A 16 -1.86 -10.96 -1.30
C THR A 16 -2.33 -11.17 -2.74
N SER A 17 -1.39 -11.20 -3.69
CA SER A 17 -1.71 -11.60 -5.07
C SER A 17 -2.37 -12.98 -5.15
N ASP A 18 -1.98 -13.91 -4.26
CA ASP A 18 -2.58 -15.24 -4.15
C ASP A 18 -4.02 -15.16 -3.62
N ASP A 19 -4.28 -14.35 -2.58
CA ASP A 19 -5.64 -14.12 -2.04
C ASP A 19 -6.60 -13.55 -3.10
N LEU A 20 -6.10 -12.64 -3.95
CA LEU A 20 -6.87 -12.07 -5.07
C LEU A 20 -7.19 -13.13 -6.13
N MET A 21 -6.22 -13.99 -6.44
CA MET A 21 -6.36 -15.05 -7.43
C MET A 21 -7.31 -16.16 -6.97
N GLU A 22 -7.22 -16.58 -5.70
CA GLU A 22 -8.13 -17.57 -5.10
C GLU A 22 -9.58 -17.10 -5.11
N ARG A 23 -9.80 -15.80 -4.90
CA ARG A 23 -11.13 -15.18 -4.96
C ARG A 23 -11.56 -14.77 -6.38
N GLY A 24 -10.72 -15.03 -7.39
CA GLY A 24 -11.02 -14.77 -8.79
C GLY A 24 -11.23 -13.29 -9.11
N LEU A 25 -10.53 -12.42 -8.40
CA LEU A 25 -10.55 -10.96 -8.56
C LEU A 25 -9.27 -10.52 -9.28
N SER A 26 -9.44 -9.91 -10.45
CA SER A 26 -8.36 -9.22 -11.14
C SER A 26 -8.28 -7.77 -10.72
N LYS A 27 -7.12 -7.13 -10.95
CA LYS A 27 -6.95 -5.69 -10.74
C LYS A 27 -8.04 -4.90 -11.47
N ASP A 28 -8.54 -5.35 -12.63
CA ASP A 28 -9.60 -4.70 -13.41
C ASP A 28 -11.03 -4.86 -12.86
N ASP A 29 -11.30 -5.92 -12.08
CA ASP A 29 -12.65 -6.18 -11.53
C ASP A 29 -13.06 -5.18 -10.44
N ILE A 30 -12.04 -4.55 -9.84
CA ILE A 30 -12.16 -3.53 -8.81
C ILE A 30 -12.60 -2.19 -9.43
N TRP A 31 -12.19 -1.94 -10.67
CA TRP A 31 -12.46 -0.70 -11.40
C TRP A 31 -13.86 -0.71 -12.01
N LYS A 32 -14.45 -1.90 -12.17
CA LYS A 32 -15.75 -2.11 -12.83
C LYS A 32 -16.91 -2.20 -11.85
N ASP A 33 -16.68 -1.88 -10.58
CA ASP A 33 -17.71 -1.93 -9.53
C ASP A 33 -18.46 -3.26 -9.54
N SER A 34 -17.69 -4.36 -9.66
CA SER A 34 -18.27 -5.67 -9.92
C SER A 34 -19.05 -6.20 -8.71
N ILE A 35 -20.08 -7.01 -8.95
CA ILE A 35 -20.84 -7.67 -7.88
C ILE A 35 -19.92 -8.52 -6.96
N LYS A 36 -18.87 -9.12 -7.52
CA LYS A 36 -17.87 -9.88 -6.76
C LYS A 36 -17.08 -9.01 -5.79
N TRP A 37 -16.79 -7.76 -6.19
CA TRP A 37 -16.08 -6.80 -5.35
C TRP A 37 -16.93 -6.41 -4.14
N HIS A 38 -18.22 -6.14 -4.35
CA HIS A 38 -19.15 -5.84 -3.27
C HIS A 38 -19.29 -7.00 -2.27
N GLN A 39 -19.35 -8.24 -2.77
CA GLN A 39 -19.39 -9.43 -1.92
C GLN A 39 -18.11 -9.57 -1.10
N LEU A 40 -16.94 -9.45 -1.73
CA LEU A 40 -15.67 -9.47 -1.00
C LEU A 40 -15.67 -8.43 0.10
N PHE A 41 -16.03 -7.18 -0.21
CA PHE A 41 -16.03 -6.08 0.74
C PHE A 41 -16.95 -6.35 1.94
N HIS A 42 -18.18 -6.84 1.69
CA HIS A 42 -19.10 -7.20 2.77
C HIS A 42 -18.49 -8.27 3.68
N ASP A 43 -17.90 -9.32 3.09
CA ASP A 43 -17.22 -10.37 3.85
C ASP A 43 -16.05 -9.81 4.67
N MET A 44 -15.27 -8.87 4.12
CA MET A 44 -14.15 -8.24 4.84
C MET A 44 -14.63 -7.34 5.99
N LEU A 45 -15.72 -6.59 5.79
CA LEU A 45 -16.31 -5.74 6.82
C LEU A 45 -16.87 -6.58 7.96
N GLU A 46 -17.53 -7.70 7.65
CA GLU A 46 -18.07 -8.62 8.65
C GLU A 46 -16.94 -9.26 9.45
N GLU A 47 -15.89 -9.78 8.79
CA GLU A 47 -14.70 -10.35 9.45
C GLU A 47 -13.98 -9.32 10.33
N ALA A 48 -13.84 -8.08 9.84
CA ALA A 48 -13.21 -7.00 10.62
C ALA A 48 -14.08 -6.50 11.78
N SER A 49 -15.41 -6.47 11.61
CA SER A 49 -16.38 -6.15 12.67
C SER A 49 -16.27 -7.16 13.81
N GLU A 50 -16.24 -8.46 13.49
CA GLU A 50 -16.08 -9.54 14.47
C GLU A 50 -14.70 -9.53 15.14
N GLU A 51 -13.61 -9.32 14.38
CA GLU A 51 -12.25 -9.36 14.92
C GLU A 51 -11.91 -8.15 15.78
N PHE A 52 -12.43 -6.95 15.44
CA PHE A 52 -12.08 -5.71 16.13
C PHE A 52 -13.18 -5.16 17.06
N ASP A 53 -14.34 -5.83 17.17
CA ASP A 53 -15.52 -5.42 17.95
C ASP A 53 -15.95 -3.98 17.57
N VAL A 54 -15.96 -3.69 16.27
CA VAL A 54 -16.31 -2.38 15.71
C VAL A 54 -17.63 -2.47 14.97
N GLU A 55 -18.64 -1.74 15.42
CA GLU A 55 -19.89 -1.59 14.68
C GLU A 55 -19.68 -0.67 13.47
N ILE A 56 -19.55 -1.26 12.29
CA ILE A 56 -19.43 -0.51 11.03
C ILE A 56 -20.85 -0.12 10.59
N GLN A 57 -21.34 1.03 11.05
CA GLN A 57 -22.63 1.60 10.67
C GLN A 57 -22.42 2.93 9.94
N GLY A 58 -23.00 3.09 8.75
CA GLY A 58 -22.98 4.35 7.98
C GLY A 58 -22.21 4.30 6.65
N SER A 59 -21.69 5.44 6.22
CA SER A 59 -20.89 5.58 5.00
C SER A 59 -19.43 5.20 5.27
N VAL A 60 -18.84 4.41 4.37
CA VAL A 60 -17.47 3.92 4.50
C VAL A 60 -16.65 4.37 3.30
N ALA A 61 -15.54 5.04 3.58
CA ALA A 61 -14.56 5.40 2.56
C ALA A 61 -13.54 4.28 2.40
N VAL A 62 -13.33 3.85 1.16
CA VAL A 62 -12.42 2.74 0.82
C VAL A 62 -11.33 3.25 -0.10
N GLU A 63 -10.10 3.20 0.37
CA GLU A 63 -8.91 3.54 -0.40
C GLU A 63 -8.18 2.26 -0.79
N ILE A 64 -7.92 2.10 -2.09
CA ILE A 64 -7.31 0.89 -2.65
C ILE A 64 -5.95 1.25 -3.24
N PHE A 65 -4.92 0.56 -2.75
CA PHE A 65 -3.55 0.67 -3.21
C PHE A 65 -3.14 -0.65 -3.85
N ALA A 66 -3.00 -0.66 -5.17
CA ALA A 66 -2.48 -1.82 -5.89
C ALA A 66 -0.96 -1.85 -5.79
N LEU A 67 -0.40 -2.84 -5.08
CA LEU A 67 1.03 -3.10 -5.03
C LEU A 67 1.39 -4.07 -6.16
N GLN A 68 2.25 -3.62 -7.09
CA GLN A 68 2.51 -4.30 -8.37
C GLN A 68 2.71 -5.82 -8.27
N THR A 69 3.44 -6.31 -7.24
CA THR A 69 3.77 -7.74 -7.04
C THR A 69 3.23 -8.39 -5.78
N GLN A 70 2.93 -7.60 -4.75
CA GLN A 70 2.59 -8.16 -3.45
C GLN A 70 1.08 -8.29 -3.23
N GLY A 71 0.28 -7.65 -4.08
CA GLY A 71 -1.18 -7.75 -4.07
C GLY A 71 -1.81 -6.38 -3.94
N MET A 72 -2.67 -6.21 -2.94
CA MET A 72 -3.49 -5.02 -2.76
C MET A 72 -3.60 -4.68 -1.29
N ILE A 73 -3.54 -3.39 -0.99
CA ILE A 73 -3.91 -2.87 0.31
C ILE A 73 -5.23 -2.12 0.17
N MET A 74 -6.16 -2.42 1.05
CA MET A 74 -7.40 -1.68 1.21
C MET A 74 -7.36 -0.97 2.57
N ILE A 75 -7.56 0.33 2.59
CA ILE A 75 -7.75 1.11 3.82
C ILE A 75 -9.22 1.49 3.89
N ILE A 76 -9.89 0.98 4.91
CA ILE A 76 -11.29 1.23 5.20
C ILE A 76 -11.32 2.30 6.29
N THR A 77 -11.98 3.42 6.02
CA THR A 77 -12.27 4.46 7.01
C THR A 77 -13.77 4.52 7.23
N VAL A 78 -14.19 4.25 8.46
CA VAL A 78 -15.58 4.42 8.89
C VAL A 78 -15.76 5.87 9.33
N ASP A 79 -16.77 6.55 8.76
CA ASP A 79 -17.15 7.88 9.23
C ASP A 79 -18.14 7.74 10.38
N GLU A 80 -17.79 8.27 11.55
CA GLU A 80 -18.64 8.27 12.75
C GLU A 80 -19.45 9.57 12.88
N ASN A 81 -19.37 10.50 11.92
CA ASN A 81 -20.11 11.76 11.97
C ASN A 81 -21.61 11.53 11.66
N ILE A 82 -22.34 11.12 12.69
CA ILE A 82 -23.80 11.24 12.76
C ILE A 82 -24.12 12.68 13.20
N GLU A 83 -23.83 13.68 12.36
CA GLU A 83 -24.40 15.03 12.56
C GLU A 83 -25.63 15.18 11.65
N GLU A 84 -26.79 15.05 12.29
CA GLU A 84 -28.08 15.66 11.93
C GLU A 84 -28.46 15.67 10.44
N GLU A 85 -28.81 14.52 9.88
CA GLU A 85 -29.85 14.48 8.84
C GLU A 85 -30.70 13.22 9.05
N GLU A 86 -31.90 13.44 9.60
CA GLU A 86 -33.00 12.48 9.60
C GLU A 86 -33.38 12.13 8.15
N GLU A 87 -32.70 11.16 7.56
CA GLU A 87 -33.33 10.27 6.61
C GLU A 87 -32.79 8.86 6.83
N VAL A 88 -33.67 8.05 7.38
CA VAL A 88 -33.45 6.66 7.73
C VAL A 88 -32.98 5.89 6.49
N LEU A 89 -31.67 5.66 6.34
CA LEU A 89 -31.19 4.55 5.52
C LEU A 89 -31.30 3.28 6.35
N PHE A 90 -32.56 2.88 6.59
CA PHE A 90 -32.91 1.52 6.98
C PHE A 90 -32.84 0.66 5.72
N ASP A 91 -31.62 0.38 5.31
CA ASP A 91 -31.29 -0.79 4.52
C ASP A 91 -29.80 -1.02 4.77
N GLY A 92 -29.37 -2.25 5.05
CA GLY A 92 -28.00 -2.58 5.51
C GLY A 92 -26.90 -2.38 4.45
N PHE A 93 -27.02 -1.34 3.63
CA PHE A 93 -26.13 -0.98 2.55
C PHE A 93 -25.19 0.12 3.04
N VAL A 94 -23.94 -0.26 3.24
CA VAL A 94 -22.82 0.66 3.44
C VAL A 94 -22.56 1.37 2.11
N GLU A 95 -22.70 2.70 2.09
CA GLU A 95 -22.37 3.50 0.90
C GLU A 95 -20.85 3.57 0.74
N MET A 96 -20.32 3.02 -0.36
CA MET A 96 -18.89 2.84 -0.59
C MET A 96 -18.35 3.86 -1.59
N GLN A 97 -17.36 4.65 -1.15
CA GLN A 97 -16.58 5.52 -2.03
C GLN A 97 -15.21 4.92 -2.28
N VAL A 98 -14.96 4.45 -3.50
CA VAL A 98 -13.68 3.83 -3.89
C VAL A 98 -12.74 4.87 -4.49
N ARG A 99 -11.56 5.04 -3.88
CA ARG A 99 -10.42 5.74 -4.50
C ARG A 99 -9.32 4.74 -4.80
N VAL A 100 -8.96 4.63 -6.08
CA VAL A 100 -7.85 3.77 -6.51
C VAL A 100 -6.63 4.65 -6.79
N GLU A 101 -5.60 4.53 -5.97
CA GLU A 101 -4.29 5.11 -6.28
C GLU A 101 -3.39 4.03 -6.88
N GLY A 102 -3.03 4.20 -8.15
CA GLY A 102 -2.01 3.39 -8.80
C GLY A 102 -0.64 3.75 -8.26
N CYS A 103 -0.01 2.86 -7.50
CA CYS A 103 1.39 3.00 -7.17
C CYS A 103 2.22 2.58 -8.41
N GLU A 104 2.47 3.52 -9.33
CA GLU A 104 3.44 3.30 -10.43
C GLU A 104 4.88 3.20 -9.90
N ASN A 105 5.09 3.70 -8.68
CA ASN A 105 6.38 3.73 -8.01
C ASN A 105 6.48 2.62 -6.97
N LEU A 106 7.68 2.06 -6.81
CA LEU A 106 7.97 1.11 -5.74
C LEU A 106 8.52 1.89 -4.54
N LEU A 107 7.77 1.87 -3.44
CA LEU A 107 8.21 2.43 -2.17
C LEU A 107 8.39 1.32 -1.15
N TYR A 108 9.61 1.17 -0.63
CA TYR A 108 9.95 0.16 0.37
C TYR A 108 10.54 0.81 1.60
N GLN A 109 10.22 0.26 2.76
CA GLN A 109 10.81 0.61 4.04
C GLN A 109 11.82 -0.46 4.49
N PHE A 110 12.88 0.01 5.13
CA PHE A 110 13.99 -0.78 5.62
C PHE A 110 14.29 -0.37 7.06
N ASP A 111 14.72 -1.34 7.87
CA ASP A 111 15.07 -1.09 9.26
C ASP A 111 16.49 -0.53 9.39
N SER A 112 17.40 -0.89 8.47
CA SER A 112 18.77 -0.39 8.40
C SER A 112 19.13 0.16 7.02
N ILE A 113 20.08 1.10 6.99
CA ILE A 113 20.69 1.55 5.74
C ILE A 113 21.57 0.48 5.11
N GLU A 114 22.12 -0.45 5.91
CA GLU A 114 22.95 -1.56 5.43
C GLU A 114 22.16 -2.47 4.46
N ASP A 115 20.88 -2.71 4.75
CA ASP A 115 19.99 -3.48 3.87
C ASP A 115 19.88 -2.84 2.47
N ILE A 116 19.90 -1.50 2.43
CA ILE A 116 19.82 -0.72 1.20
C ILE A 116 21.16 -0.72 0.45
N ILE A 117 22.28 -0.75 1.17
CA ILE A 117 23.62 -0.88 0.59
C ILE A 117 23.74 -2.22 -0.12
N ASP A 118 23.44 -3.32 0.58
CA ASP A 118 23.47 -4.67 0.02
C ASP A 118 22.53 -4.83 -1.18
N LEU A 119 21.31 -4.29 -1.08
CA LEU A 119 20.35 -4.24 -2.17
C LEU A 119 20.92 -3.51 -3.39
N SER A 120 21.55 -2.35 -3.20
CA SER A 120 22.08 -1.54 -4.30
C SER A 120 23.11 -2.30 -5.14
N HIS A 121 23.95 -3.11 -4.51
CA HIS A 121 24.88 -4.01 -5.21
C HIS A 121 24.14 -5.07 -6.04
N ARG A 122 23.04 -5.64 -5.54
CA ARG A 122 22.23 -6.62 -6.28
C ARG A 122 21.40 -6.02 -7.40
N LEU A 123 21.06 -4.74 -7.34
CA LEU A 123 20.32 -4.03 -8.39
C LEU A 123 21.19 -3.63 -9.60
N THR A 124 22.52 -3.62 -9.44
CA THR A 124 23.48 -3.24 -10.50
C THR A 124 23.29 -4.01 -11.83
N PRO A 125 23.12 -5.35 -11.85
CA PRO A 125 22.93 -6.11 -13.10
C PRO A 125 21.62 -5.80 -13.82
N LEU A 126 20.64 -5.23 -13.12
CA LEU A 126 19.34 -4.86 -13.68
C LEU A 126 19.36 -3.47 -14.33
N GLN A 127 20.51 -2.77 -14.31
CA GLN A 127 20.66 -1.40 -14.80
C GLN A 127 19.62 -0.45 -14.20
N VAL A 128 19.19 -0.71 -12.96
CA VAL A 128 18.30 0.19 -12.24
C VAL A 128 19.12 1.39 -11.82
N SER A 129 18.92 2.49 -12.53
CA SER A 129 19.45 3.80 -12.18
C SER A 129 18.37 4.60 -11.46
N GLY A 130 18.80 5.34 -10.44
CA GLY A 130 17.99 6.32 -9.77
C GLY A 130 17.54 5.96 -8.35
N GLY A 131 16.37 6.49 -7.97
CA GLY A 131 15.73 6.31 -6.67
C GLY A 131 16.03 7.43 -5.68
N SER A 132 15.10 7.67 -4.76
CA SER A 132 15.26 8.62 -3.65
C SER A 132 15.22 7.90 -2.32
N LEU A 133 16.17 8.23 -1.45
CA LEU A 133 16.30 7.66 -0.11
C LEU A 133 15.89 8.70 0.93
N PHE A 134 14.96 8.32 1.79
CA PHE A 134 14.46 9.12 2.90
C PHE A 134 14.70 8.39 4.23
N SER A 135 14.78 9.14 5.31
CA SER A 135 14.66 8.63 6.67
C SER A 135 13.50 9.31 7.38
N TYR A 136 12.64 8.52 7.99
CA TYR A 136 11.46 9.00 8.69
C TYR A 136 11.10 8.00 9.80
N ASN A 137 10.73 8.48 10.99
CA ASN A 137 10.34 7.65 12.14
C ASN A 137 11.28 6.45 12.42
N ASN A 138 12.59 6.69 12.47
CA ASN A 138 13.62 5.66 12.71
C ASN A 138 13.67 4.51 11.68
N ARG A 139 13.07 4.71 10.50
CA ARG A 139 13.15 3.79 9.36
C ARG A 139 13.70 4.51 8.13
N TYR A 140 14.16 3.73 7.17
CA TYR A 140 14.62 4.22 5.87
C TYR A 140 13.60 3.86 4.80
N TYR A 141 13.40 4.75 3.84
CA TYR A 141 12.45 4.58 2.76
C TYR A 141 13.15 4.78 1.42
N LEU A 142 13.13 3.75 0.57
CA LEU A 142 13.64 3.81 -0.79
C LEU A 142 12.45 3.90 -1.75
N LEU A 143 12.38 5.02 -2.46
CA LEU A 143 11.42 5.28 -3.53
C LEU A 143 12.12 5.06 -4.86
N ILE A 144 11.64 4.12 -5.68
CA ILE A 144 12.11 3.91 -7.05
C ILE A 144 10.97 4.23 -8.02
N ASN A 145 11.24 5.19 -8.89
CA ASN A 145 10.29 5.71 -9.88
C ASN A 145 10.75 5.34 -11.30
N ASN A 146 9.86 5.53 -12.29
CA ASN A 146 10.15 5.37 -13.72
C ASN A 146 10.75 4.00 -14.09
N LEU A 147 10.26 2.93 -13.47
CA LEU A 147 10.73 1.58 -13.76
C LEU A 147 10.16 1.07 -15.08
N ASP A 148 10.99 0.33 -15.82
CA ASP A 148 10.51 -0.45 -16.97
C ASP A 148 9.50 -1.49 -16.46
N PRO A 149 8.26 -1.53 -16.99
CA PRO A 149 7.23 -2.47 -16.57
C PRO A 149 7.68 -3.94 -16.60
N SER A 150 8.58 -4.30 -17.52
CA SER A 150 9.13 -5.66 -17.63
C SER A 150 10.09 -6.04 -16.48
N LEU A 151 10.64 -5.04 -15.78
CA LEU A 151 11.58 -5.23 -14.68
C LEU A 151 10.94 -4.99 -13.31
N VAL A 152 9.78 -4.33 -13.25
CA VAL A 152 9.08 -4.01 -11.99
C VAL A 152 8.96 -5.23 -11.09
N GLU A 153 8.50 -6.37 -11.62
CA GLU A 153 8.29 -7.55 -10.79
C GLU A 153 9.59 -8.08 -10.18
N LYS A 154 10.64 -8.10 -11.00
CA LYS A 154 11.97 -8.57 -10.61
C LYS A 154 12.58 -7.64 -9.55
N ILE A 155 12.47 -6.33 -9.75
CA ILE A 155 12.98 -5.32 -8.81
C ILE A 155 12.22 -5.38 -7.50
N ALA A 156 10.89 -5.51 -7.54
CA ALA A 156 10.08 -5.68 -6.34
C ALA A 156 10.44 -6.95 -5.58
N ALA A 157 10.75 -8.06 -6.26
CA ALA A 157 11.23 -9.27 -5.61
C ALA A 157 12.54 -9.02 -4.85
N TYR A 158 13.53 -8.37 -5.49
CA TYR A 158 14.76 -7.97 -4.78
C TYR A 158 14.48 -7.07 -3.59
N LEU A 159 13.66 -6.02 -3.75
CA LEU A 159 13.30 -5.12 -2.66
C LEU A 159 12.65 -5.85 -1.47
N SER A 160 11.83 -6.86 -1.76
CA SER A 160 11.13 -7.67 -0.74
C SER A 160 12.05 -8.61 0.04
N GLU A 161 13.25 -8.90 -0.46
CA GLU A 161 14.25 -9.69 0.28
C GLU A 161 14.89 -8.88 1.42
N TYR A 162 14.95 -7.56 1.27
CA TYR A 162 15.68 -6.65 2.16
C TYR A 162 14.77 -5.72 2.96
N GLY A 163 13.55 -5.50 2.50
CA GLY A 163 12.62 -4.58 3.12
C GLY A 163 11.16 -4.97 2.88
N ASN A 164 10.26 -4.14 3.37
CA ASN A 164 8.82 -4.33 3.21
C ASN A 164 8.27 -3.16 2.38
N PRO A 165 7.24 -3.35 1.53
CA PRO A 165 6.63 -2.22 0.87
C PRO A 165 6.03 -1.28 1.90
N SER A 166 6.06 0.00 1.57
CA SER A 166 5.42 1.04 2.35
C SER A 166 4.32 1.71 1.55
N ILE A 167 3.25 2.03 2.25
CA ILE A 167 2.11 2.81 1.75
C ILE A 167 2.14 4.26 2.25
N ILE A 168 3.24 4.68 2.89
CA ILE A 168 3.38 6.08 3.27
C ILE A 168 3.35 6.93 2.01
N SER A 169 2.57 8.02 2.03
CA SER A 169 2.52 8.92 0.89
C SER A 169 3.90 9.50 0.61
N THR A 170 4.27 9.56 -0.66
CA THR A 170 5.49 10.22 -1.12
C THR A 170 5.53 11.69 -0.71
N HIS A 171 4.36 12.34 -0.60
CA HIS A 171 4.23 13.71 -0.11
C HIS A 171 4.57 13.82 1.38
N VAL A 172 4.16 12.86 2.20
CA VAL A 172 4.51 12.82 3.62
C VAL A 172 6.03 12.67 3.79
N LEU A 173 6.67 11.81 2.99
CA LEU A 173 8.13 11.68 2.99
C LEU A 173 8.83 12.95 2.49
N ALA A 174 8.25 13.66 1.52
CA ALA A 174 8.81 14.90 1.00
C ALA A 174 8.68 16.07 1.98
N GLU A 175 7.60 16.13 2.77
CA GLU A 175 7.35 17.20 3.74
C GLU A 175 7.99 16.94 5.10
N TYR A 176 7.84 15.72 5.64
CA TYR A 176 8.22 15.38 7.01
C TYR A 176 9.41 14.40 7.07
N GLY A 177 9.72 13.72 5.97
CA GLY A 177 10.88 12.84 5.88
C GLY A 177 12.17 13.62 5.66
N ASN A 178 13.27 13.11 6.22
CA ASN A 178 14.59 13.62 5.93
C ASN A 178 15.11 12.98 4.63
N GLN A 179 15.22 13.76 3.56
CA GLN A 179 15.75 13.28 2.29
C GLN A 179 17.28 13.13 2.38
N ILE A 180 17.76 11.89 2.37
CA ILE A 180 19.20 11.58 2.45
C ILE A 180 19.83 11.68 1.06
N ILE A 181 19.20 11.05 0.06
CA ILE A 181 19.68 11.07 -1.33
C ILE A 181 18.50 11.34 -2.25
N LYS A 182 18.68 12.29 -3.16
CA LYS A 182 17.68 12.65 -4.16
C LYS A 182 18.02 12.05 -5.51
N ASP A 183 17.03 11.41 -6.12
CA ASP A 183 16.96 10.90 -7.49
C ASP A 183 17.99 9.85 -7.93
N ASN A 184 19.15 9.75 -7.28
CA ASN A 184 20.26 8.84 -7.63
C ASN A 184 20.74 8.00 -6.45
N ALA A 185 19.82 7.50 -5.62
CA ALA A 185 20.13 6.74 -4.41
C ALA A 185 21.04 5.53 -4.69
N VAL A 186 20.66 4.67 -5.63
CA VAL A 186 21.39 3.43 -5.94
C VAL A 186 22.81 3.75 -6.41
N GLU A 187 22.96 4.69 -7.34
CA GLU A 187 24.27 5.09 -7.89
C GLU A 187 25.18 5.73 -6.85
N THR A 188 24.60 6.58 -6.00
CA THR A 188 25.33 7.27 -4.93
C THR A 188 25.83 6.26 -3.91
N ILE A 189 25.00 5.29 -3.53
CA ILE A 189 25.38 4.23 -2.61
C ILE A 189 26.53 3.41 -3.19
N LEU A 190 26.41 2.93 -4.44
CA LEU A 190 27.47 2.17 -5.12
C LEU A 190 28.79 2.94 -5.27
N LYS A 191 28.73 4.27 -5.32
CA LYS A 191 29.92 5.13 -5.43
C LYS A 191 30.65 5.26 -4.09
N TYR A 192 29.93 5.40 -2.99
CA TYR A 192 30.50 5.70 -1.67
C TYR A 192 30.72 4.46 -0.80
N PHE A 193 29.94 3.40 -1.01
CA PHE A 193 30.00 2.15 -0.28
C PHE A 193 30.36 1.03 -1.27
N LYS A 194 31.41 0.29 -0.95
CA LYS A 194 32.01 -0.76 -1.79
C LYS A 194 31.87 -2.13 -1.15
#